data_AF-A0AAV4RAP1-F1
#
_entry.id   AF-A0AAV4RAP1-F1
#
_cell.length_a   1.000
_cell.length_b   1.000
_cell.length_c   1.000
_cell.angle_alpha   90.00
_cell.angle_beta   90.00
_cell.angle_gamma   90.00
#
_symmetry.space_group_name_H-M   'P 1'
#
loop_
_entity.id
_entity.type
_entity.pdbx_description
1 polymer ?
#
loop_
_entity_poly.entity_id
_entity_poly.type
_entity_poly.pdbx_seq_one_letter_code
_entity_poly.pdbx_strand_id
1 'polypeptide(L)'
;MDEMPTIVKECQALFCSEPFLLILSNITGLRLHPACSEERIEMAEVNTSIRKWSPGSYTLLHDQSFFEFPTLNVGLCFNCSGWDIEHGGFTSYVAKDEYEELLRVDPKQNTLALVYITEETSNFVKYLNCRATECPNPGFQDIFLVYCEKE
;
A
#
# COMPACT_ATOMS: atom_id res chain seq x y z
N MET A 1 -13.13 16.31 6.56
CA MET A 1 -13.03 15.07 5.77
C MET A 1 -13.92 15.11 4.51
N ASP A 2 -14.54 16.26 4.19
CA ASP A 2 -15.77 16.29 3.36
C ASP A 2 -15.64 16.97 1.98
N GLU A 3 -14.44 17.20 1.46
CA GLU A 3 -14.25 17.59 0.05
C GLU A 3 -13.08 16.83 -0.56
N MET A 4 -13.11 15.50 -0.48
CA MET A 4 -12.26 14.71 -1.36
C MET A 4 -12.88 14.69 -2.77
N PRO A 5 -12.12 15.04 -3.83
CA PRO A 5 -12.64 15.08 -5.18
C PRO A 5 -13.30 13.75 -5.58
N THR A 6 -14.40 13.84 -6.34
CA THR A 6 -15.17 12.67 -6.78
C THR A 6 -14.30 11.64 -7.47
N ILE A 7 -13.37 12.07 -8.32
CA ILE A 7 -12.46 11.17 -9.04
C ILE A 7 -11.59 10.31 -8.11
N VAL A 8 -11.21 10.85 -6.94
CA VAL A 8 -10.41 10.10 -5.96
C VAL A 8 -11.31 9.08 -5.25
N LYS A 9 -12.55 9.44 -4.94
CA LYS A 9 -13.55 8.52 -4.37
C LYS A 9 -13.88 7.39 -5.34
N GLU A 10 -14.03 7.70 -6.63
CA GLU A 10 -14.25 6.70 -7.68
C GLU A 10 -13.04 5.77 -7.84
N CYS A 11 -11.83 6.31 -7.79
CA CYS A 11 -10.60 5.52 -7.83
C CYS A 11 -10.48 4.59 -6.61
N GLN A 12 -10.80 5.09 -5.41
CA GLN A 12 -10.91 4.26 -4.21
C GLN A 12 -11.97 3.16 -4.37
N ALA A 13 -13.17 3.50 -4.87
CA ALA A 13 -14.24 2.54 -5.10
C ALA A 13 -13.86 1.46 -6.12
N LEU A 14 -13.07 1.81 -7.15
CA LEU A 14 -12.52 0.86 -8.12
C LEU A 14 -11.69 -0.22 -7.44
N PHE A 15 -10.77 0.15 -6.55
CA PHE A 15 -9.92 -0.81 -5.84
C PHE A 15 -10.69 -1.71 -4.85
N CYS A 16 -11.84 -1.24 -4.37
CA CYS A 16 -12.76 -2.03 -3.53
C CYS A 16 -13.84 -2.77 -4.32
N SER A 17 -13.85 -2.68 -5.66
CA SER A 17 -14.90 -3.25 -6.49
C SER A 17 -14.73 -4.76 -6.72
N GLU A 18 -15.85 -5.47 -6.79
CA GLU A 18 -15.90 -6.92 -7.03
C GLU A 18 -15.02 -7.37 -8.24
N PRO A 19 -15.07 -6.71 -9.42
CA PRO A 19 -14.22 -7.10 -10.55
C PRO A 19 -12.72 -6.91 -10.27
N PHE A 20 -12.34 -5.91 -9.48
CA PHE A 20 -10.94 -5.68 -9.15
C PHE A 20 -10.40 -6.73 -8.19
N LEU A 21 -11.20 -7.15 -7.20
CA LEU A 21 -10.84 -8.25 -6.31
C LEU A 21 -10.65 -9.57 -7.09
N LEU A 22 -11.49 -9.81 -8.10
CA LEU A 22 -11.33 -10.94 -9.02
C LEU A 22 -10.02 -10.86 -9.83
N ILE A 23 -9.67 -9.67 -10.34
CA ILE A 23 -8.39 -9.45 -11.02
C ILE A 23 -7.21 -9.72 -10.08
N LEU A 24 -7.24 -9.17 -8.86
CA LEU A 24 -6.17 -9.40 -7.88
C LEU A 24 -6.04 -10.89 -7.54
N SER A 25 -7.15 -11.59 -7.33
CA SER A 25 -7.15 -13.04 -7.08
C SER A 25 -6.46 -13.80 -8.22
N ASN A 26 -6.77 -13.46 -9.47
CA ASN A 26 -6.19 -14.12 -10.64
C ASN A 26 -4.69 -13.89 -10.81
N ILE A 27 -4.17 -12.70 -10.47
CA ILE A 27 -2.75 -12.37 -10.68
C ILE A 27 -1.87 -12.73 -9.47
N THR A 28 -2.44 -12.87 -8.28
CA THR A 28 -1.71 -13.20 -7.05
C THR A 28 -1.88 -14.66 -6.62
N GLY A 29 -2.94 -15.33 -7.09
CA GLY A 29 -3.33 -16.66 -6.62
C GLY A 29 -4.07 -16.64 -5.28
N LEU A 30 -4.29 -15.45 -4.72
CA LEU A 30 -5.00 -15.24 -3.45
C LEU A 30 -6.52 -15.42 -3.61
N ARG A 31 -7.19 -15.80 -2.53
CA ARG A 31 -8.64 -16.06 -2.53
C ARG A 31 -9.40 -14.82 -2.04
N LEU A 32 -9.37 -13.74 -2.81
CA LEU A 32 -9.99 -12.46 -2.42
C LEU A 32 -11.45 -12.35 -2.84
N HIS A 33 -11.91 -13.21 -3.76
CA HIS A 33 -13.23 -13.17 -4.36
C HIS A 33 -13.90 -14.56 -4.37
N PRO A 34 -15.20 -14.68 -4.04
CA PRO A 34 -15.89 -15.97 -3.95
C PRO A 34 -15.86 -16.79 -5.26
N ALA A 35 -15.93 -16.12 -6.42
CA ALA A 35 -15.89 -16.80 -7.72
C ALA A 35 -14.54 -17.47 -8.05
N CYS A 36 -13.50 -17.24 -7.25
CA CYS A 36 -12.18 -17.86 -7.42
C CYS A 36 -12.03 -19.19 -6.67
N SER A 37 -13.00 -19.57 -5.83
CA SER A 37 -12.95 -20.81 -5.05
C SER A 37 -14.21 -21.62 -5.26
N GLU A 38 -14.07 -22.95 -5.27
CA GLU A 38 -15.21 -23.87 -5.21
C GLU A 38 -15.84 -23.89 -3.79
N GLU A 39 -15.12 -23.38 -2.79
CA GLU A 39 -15.55 -23.23 -1.41
C GLU A 39 -16.31 -21.90 -1.19
N ARG A 40 -17.23 -21.86 -0.23
CA ARG A 40 -17.98 -20.65 0.14
C ARG A 40 -17.11 -19.70 0.95
N ILE A 41 -16.27 -18.94 0.26
CA ILE A 41 -15.40 -17.93 0.87
C ILE A 41 -16.11 -16.57 0.87
N GLU A 42 -15.93 -15.78 1.92
CA GLU A 42 -16.40 -14.40 1.96
C GLU A 42 -15.52 -13.48 1.10
N MET A 43 -16.06 -12.33 0.68
CA MET A 43 -15.25 -11.33 0.00
C MET A 43 -14.19 -10.76 0.96
N ALA A 44 -12.98 -10.51 0.44
CA ALA A 44 -11.90 -9.94 1.23
C ALA A 44 -12.28 -8.63 1.92
N GLU A 45 -11.80 -8.44 3.15
CA GLU A 45 -11.90 -7.16 3.83
C GLU A 45 -10.83 -6.21 3.29
N VAL A 46 -11.22 -4.98 2.96
CA VAL A 46 -10.34 -4.00 2.32
C VAL A 46 -10.25 -2.74 3.16
N ASN A 47 -9.07 -2.47 3.71
CA ASN A 47 -8.76 -1.23 4.41
C ASN A 47 -8.04 -0.27 3.47
N THR A 48 -8.63 0.89 3.19
CA THR A 48 -8.05 1.89 2.28
C THR A 48 -7.64 3.15 3.01
N SER A 49 -6.46 3.66 2.66
CA SER A 49 -5.93 4.94 3.12
C SER A 49 -5.45 5.76 1.94
N ILE A 50 -5.95 6.99 1.83
CA ILE A 50 -5.48 7.96 0.83
C ILE A 50 -4.54 8.91 1.55
N ARG A 51 -3.27 8.93 1.13
CA ARG A 51 -2.20 9.56 1.90
C ARG A 51 -1.54 10.66 1.07
N LYS A 52 -1.14 11.72 1.78
CA LYS A 52 -0.28 12.77 1.24
C LYS A 52 1.02 12.74 2.02
N TRP A 53 2.12 12.55 1.31
CA TRP A 53 3.46 12.56 1.86
C TRP A 53 4.12 13.90 1.55
N SER A 54 4.64 14.56 2.58
CA SER A 54 5.38 15.82 2.47
C SER A 54 6.68 15.72 3.28
N PRO A 55 7.66 16.61 3.08
CA PRO A 55 8.83 16.69 3.95
C PRO A 55 8.44 16.67 5.43
N GLY A 56 9.06 15.79 6.20
CA GLY A 56 8.70 15.55 7.60
C GLY A 56 7.75 14.38 7.84
N SER A 57 7.08 13.84 6.81
CA SER A 57 6.20 12.68 6.94
C SER A 57 6.97 11.37 7.05
N TYR A 58 6.51 10.46 7.90
CA TYR A 58 7.05 9.11 8.09
C TYR A 58 6.03 8.21 8.81
N THR A 59 6.28 6.91 8.80
CA THR A 59 5.66 5.98 9.77
C THR A 59 6.75 5.22 10.50
N LEU A 60 6.39 4.62 11.63
CA LEU A 60 7.26 3.77 12.42
C LEU A 60 6.56 2.46 12.72
N LEU A 61 7.34 1.40 12.84
CA LEU A 61 6.88 0.15 13.41
C LEU A 61 6.71 0.32 14.92
N HIS A 62 5.65 -0.27 15.44
CA HIS A 62 5.36 -0.40 16.86
C HIS A 62 4.77 -1.80 17.12
N ASP A 63 4.53 -2.13 18.38
CA ASP A 63 4.16 -3.49 18.81
C ASP A 63 2.88 -4.05 18.15
N GLN A 64 2.03 -3.18 17.58
CA GLN A 64 0.78 -3.55 16.89
C GLN A 64 0.88 -3.50 15.36
N SER A 65 2.08 -3.30 14.80
CA SER A 65 2.27 -3.20 13.35
C SER A 65 2.28 -4.56 12.65
N PHE A 66 2.35 -5.66 13.40
CA PHE A 66 2.38 -7.02 12.86
C PHE A 66 0.98 -7.62 12.96
N PHE A 67 0.40 -7.97 11.81
CA PHE A 67 -0.89 -8.64 11.76
C PHE A 67 -0.72 -10.12 12.15
N GLU A 68 -1.75 -10.66 12.80
CA GLU A 68 -1.83 -12.09 13.16
C GLU A 68 -2.22 -12.97 11.95
N PHE A 69 -2.45 -12.37 10.78
CA PHE A 69 -2.84 -13.05 9.55
C PHE A 69 -2.17 -12.40 8.33
N PRO A 70 -1.92 -13.15 7.25
CA PRO A 70 -1.34 -12.61 6.02
C PRO A 70 -2.23 -11.55 5.36
N THR A 71 -1.60 -10.56 4.73
CA THR A 71 -2.31 -9.49 4.01
C THR A 71 -1.64 -9.16 2.69
N LEU A 72 -2.40 -8.68 1.73
CA LEU A 72 -1.89 -8.13 0.48
C LEU A 72 -1.91 -6.59 0.55
N ASN A 73 -0.74 -5.98 0.58
CA ASN A 73 -0.59 -4.54 0.46
C ASN A 73 -0.57 -4.12 -0.99
N VAL A 74 -1.38 -3.11 -1.32
CA VAL A 74 -1.49 -2.56 -2.66
C VAL A 74 -1.30 -1.06 -2.60
N GLY A 75 -0.28 -0.55 -3.29
CA GLY A 75 0.04 0.88 -3.32
C GLY A 75 0.04 1.44 -4.73
N LEU A 76 -0.68 2.53 -4.97
CA LEU A 76 -0.62 3.30 -6.21
C LEU A 76 -0.16 4.74 -5.92
N CYS A 77 1.00 5.13 -6.48
CA CYS A 77 1.61 6.44 -6.24
C CYS A 77 1.33 7.44 -7.38
N PHE A 78 1.13 8.70 -7.00
CA PHE A 78 0.86 9.85 -7.87
C PHE A 78 1.81 11.01 -7.56
N ASN A 79 2.03 11.89 -8.54
CA ASN A 79 2.85 13.12 -8.40
C ASN A 79 4.30 12.91 -7.91
N CYS A 80 4.87 11.74 -8.16
CA CYS A 80 6.26 11.37 -7.86
C CYS A 80 7.11 11.22 -9.14
N SER A 81 6.86 12.05 -10.16
CA SER A 81 7.63 12.03 -11.40
C SER A 81 9.09 12.42 -11.12
N GLY A 82 10.05 11.55 -11.44
CA GLY A 82 11.46 11.81 -11.19
C GLY A 82 11.84 11.85 -9.72
N TRP A 83 11.11 11.14 -8.86
CA TRP A 83 11.42 11.05 -7.43
C TRP A 83 12.81 10.44 -7.20
N ASP A 84 13.65 11.15 -6.47
CA ASP A 84 14.98 10.67 -6.09
C ASP A 84 14.89 9.76 -4.85
N ILE A 85 15.58 8.64 -4.90
CA ILE A 85 15.72 7.70 -3.79
C ILE A 85 16.33 8.34 -2.54
N GLU A 86 17.13 9.40 -2.72
CA GLU A 86 17.76 10.14 -1.62
C GLU A 86 16.76 10.99 -0.83
N HIS A 87 15.57 11.26 -1.34
CA HIS A 87 14.53 12.01 -0.64
C HIS A 87 13.85 11.22 0.49
N GLY A 88 13.99 9.89 0.49
CA GLY A 88 13.19 9.00 1.33
C GLY A 88 11.78 8.79 0.78
N GLY A 89 10.83 8.45 1.65
CA GLY A 89 9.44 8.20 1.27
C GLY A 89 9.16 6.84 0.64
N PHE A 90 10.16 5.99 0.50
CA PHE A 90 9.96 4.59 0.11
C PHE A 90 9.34 3.79 1.26
N THR A 91 8.59 2.76 0.88
CA THR A 91 8.06 1.77 1.81
C THR A 91 9.09 0.65 1.97
N SER A 92 9.53 0.42 3.20
CA SER A 92 10.46 -0.64 3.57
C SER A 92 9.69 -1.75 4.28
N TYR A 93 9.87 -2.99 3.83
CA TYR A 93 9.30 -4.19 4.42
C TYR A 93 10.38 -4.94 5.17
N VAL A 94 10.07 -5.36 6.39
CA VAL A 94 11.00 -6.01 7.31
C VAL A 94 10.32 -7.19 7.99
N ALA A 95 11.08 -8.24 8.27
CA ALA A 95 10.64 -9.30 9.17
C ALA A 95 10.79 -8.85 10.62
N LYS A 96 9.97 -9.43 11.49
CA LYS A 96 10.05 -9.26 12.93
C LYS A 96 11.38 -9.82 13.43
N ASP A 97 12.01 -9.10 14.34
CA ASP A 97 13.30 -9.46 14.97
C ASP A 97 14.49 -9.61 13.99
N GLU A 98 14.32 -9.22 12.72
CA GLU A 98 15.39 -9.12 11.74
C GLU A 98 15.83 -7.67 11.52
N TYR A 99 17.11 -7.47 11.26
CA TYR A 99 17.70 -6.15 10.99
C TYR A 99 17.77 -5.83 9.49
N GLU A 100 17.43 -6.79 8.63
CA GLU A 100 17.56 -6.68 7.17
C GLU A 100 16.25 -6.24 6.52
N GLU A 101 16.37 -5.39 5.51
CA GLU A 101 15.24 -5.00 4.65
C GLU A 101 14.94 -6.14 3.68
N LEU A 102 13.72 -6.69 3.74
CA LEU A 102 13.27 -7.76 2.84
C LEU A 102 12.96 -7.21 1.45
N LEU A 103 12.26 -6.08 1.42
CA LEU A 103 11.80 -5.44 0.19
C LEU A 103 11.68 -3.94 0.39
N ARG A 104 12.08 -3.21 -0.65
CA ARG A 104 11.88 -1.77 -0.77
C ARG A 104 10.98 -1.47 -1.96
N VAL A 105 10.01 -0.58 -1.75
CA VAL A 105 9.13 -0.06 -2.80
C VAL A 105 9.31 1.46 -2.86
N ASP A 106 9.99 1.93 -3.89
CA ASP A 106 10.17 3.36 -4.15
C ASP A 106 8.90 4.00 -4.76
N PRO A 107 8.58 5.26 -4.39
CA PRO A 107 7.48 5.98 -5.01
C PRO A 107 7.72 6.16 -6.51
N LYS A 108 6.84 5.60 -7.31
CA LYS A 108 6.91 5.72 -8.77
C LYS A 108 5.55 6.05 -9.35
N GLN A 109 5.52 7.07 -10.20
CA GLN A 109 4.28 7.57 -10.76
C GLN A 109 3.54 6.46 -11.53
N ASN A 110 2.23 6.36 -11.27
CA ASN A 110 1.32 5.45 -11.96
C ASN A 110 1.80 3.98 -11.93
N THR A 111 2.46 3.59 -10.85
CA THR A 111 2.92 2.23 -10.61
C THR A 111 2.09 1.62 -9.49
N LEU A 112 1.48 0.47 -9.77
CA LEU A 112 0.75 -0.33 -8.79
C LEU A 112 1.70 -1.38 -8.21
N ALA A 113 2.07 -1.23 -6.94
CA ALA A 113 2.87 -2.20 -6.21
C ALA A 113 1.94 -3.16 -5.47
N LEU A 114 2.20 -4.47 -5.60
CA LEU A 114 1.50 -5.55 -4.92
C LEU A 114 2.52 -6.29 -4.05
N VAL A 115 2.32 -6.31 -2.74
CA VAL A 115 3.23 -6.97 -1.79
C VAL A 115 2.43 -7.84 -0.86
N TYR A 116 2.58 -9.15 -1.00
CA TYR A 116 2.02 -10.12 -0.07
C TYR A 116 2.93 -10.22 1.15
N ILE A 117 2.37 -10.00 2.33
CA ILE A 117 3.08 -10.07 3.60
C ILE A 117 2.46 -11.16 4.48
N THR A 118 3.30 -11.97 5.09
CA THR A 118 2.89 -13.02 6.03
C THR A 118 2.85 -12.50 7.45
N GLU A 119 2.40 -13.36 8.37
CA GLU A 119 2.65 -13.20 9.80
C GLU A 119 4.13 -12.86 10.05
N GLU A 120 4.38 -11.98 11.01
CA GLU A 120 5.71 -11.47 11.37
C GLU A 120 6.39 -10.56 10.34
N THR A 121 5.74 -10.19 9.23
CA THR A 121 6.25 -9.14 8.33
C THR A 121 5.44 -7.86 8.50
N SER A 122 6.12 -6.71 8.50
CA SER A 122 5.45 -5.41 8.49
C SER A 122 6.21 -4.41 7.63
N ASN A 123 5.65 -3.21 7.48
CA ASN A 123 6.27 -2.15 6.71
C ASN A 123 6.18 -0.79 7.39
N PHE A 124 7.09 0.08 6.99
CA PHE A 124 7.05 1.49 7.33
C PHE A 124 7.46 2.35 6.12
N VAL A 125 7.03 3.60 6.12
CA VAL A 125 7.43 4.60 5.13
C VAL A 125 8.58 5.41 5.70
N LYS A 126 9.73 5.35 5.03
CA LYS A 126 10.94 6.06 5.44
C LYS A 126 10.69 7.57 5.41
N TYR A 127 11.22 8.26 6.42
CA TYR A 127 11.20 9.71 6.55
C TYR A 127 11.54 10.45 5.24
N LEU A 128 10.60 11.31 4.80
CA LEU A 128 10.83 12.26 3.72
C LEU A 128 11.67 13.43 4.25
N ASN A 129 12.90 13.55 3.75
CA ASN A 129 13.82 14.58 4.22
C ASN A 129 13.69 15.91 3.49
N CYS A 130 14.45 16.92 3.93
CA CYS A 130 14.40 18.27 3.38
C CYS A 130 14.85 18.37 1.92
N ARG A 131 15.59 17.40 1.36
CA ARG A 131 15.97 17.41 -0.06
C ARG A 131 14.76 17.35 -0.98
N ALA A 132 13.65 16.75 -0.54
CA ALA A 132 12.40 16.79 -1.28
C ALA A 132 11.88 18.22 -1.51
N THR A 133 12.32 19.22 -0.72
CA THR A 133 11.97 20.65 -0.95
C THR A 133 12.65 21.25 -2.17
N GLU A 134 13.68 20.61 -2.70
CA GLU A 134 14.38 21.01 -3.93
C GLU A 134 13.56 20.62 -5.18
N CYS A 135 12.57 19.72 -5.03
CA CYS A 135 11.65 19.36 -6.10
C CYS A 135 10.55 20.40 -6.31
N PRO A 136 10.08 20.62 -7.55
CA PRO A 136 8.95 21.51 -7.84
C PRO A 136 7.68 21.15 -7.05
N ASN A 137 7.48 19.85 -6.80
CA ASN A 137 6.43 19.32 -5.94
C ASN A 137 7.09 18.59 -4.76
N PRO A 138 7.14 19.21 -3.57
CA PRO A 138 7.82 18.65 -2.41
C PRO A 138 6.91 17.63 -1.71
N GLY A 139 6.75 16.46 -2.33
CA GLY A 139 5.89 15.40 -1.83
C GLY A 139 5.16 14.65 -2.93
N PHE A 140 4.45 13.61 -2.53
CA PHE A 140 3.65 12.77 -3.42
C PHE A 140 2.36 12.32 -2.72
N GLN A 141 1.44 11.74 -3.48
CA GLN A 141 0.23 11.13 -2.94
C GLN A 141 0.21 9.66 -3.28
N ASP A 142 -0.43 8.86 -2.44
CA ASP A 142 -0.75 7.49 -2.78
C ASP A 142 -2.15 7.09 -2.33
N ILE A 143 -2.62 6.01 -2.93
CA ILE A 143 -3.72 5.21 -2.40
C ILE A 143 -3.08 3.90 -1.94
N PHE A 144 -3.20 3.61 -0.66
CA PHE A 144 -2.67 2.40 -0.04
C PHE A 144 -3.82 1.56 0.50
N LEU A 145 -3.89 0.32 0.06
CA LEU A 145 -4.91 -0.64 0.44
C LEU A 145 -4.28 -1.87 1.08
N VAL A 146 -4.96 -2.41 2.07
CA VAL A 146 -4.62 -3.67 2.71
C VAL A 146 -5.80 -4.61 2.51
N TYR A 147 -5.57 -5.71 1.79
CA TYR A 147 -6.56 -6.76 1.57
C TYR A 147 -6.27 -7.92 2.51
N CYS A 148 -7.31 -8.37 3.22
CA CYS A 148 -7.24 -9.51 4.12
C CYS A 148 -8.05 -10.66 3.52
N GLU A 149 -7.42 -11.83 3.37
CA GLU A 149 -8.17 -13.05 3.06
C GLU A 149 -9.08 -13.40 4.24
N LYS A 150 -10.30 -13.84 3.94
CA LYS A 150 -11.18 -14.43 4.93
C LYS A 150 -11.17 -15.94 4.73
N GLU A 151 -10.89 -16.69 5.80
CA GLU A 151 -11.02 -18.14 5.85
C GLU A 151 -12.49 -18.59 5.94
#